data_AF-A0A353BI57-F1
#
_entry.id   AF-A0A353BI57-F1
#
_cell.length_a   1.000
_cell.length_b   1.000
_cell.length_c   1.000
_cell.angle_alpha   90.00
_cell.angle_beta   90.00
_cell.angle_gamma   90.00
#
_symmetry.space_group_name_H-M   'P 1'
#
loop_
_entity.id
_entity.type
_entity.pdbx_description
1 polymer ?
#
loop_
_entity_poly.entity_id
_entity_poly.type
_entity_poly.pdbx_seq_one_letter_code
_entity_poly.pdbx_strand_id
1 'polypeptide(L)' 'MLDWADEFPGAVTVCDREGIVLYMNNKAAETFAKWGGAELVGKSLMDCHPEPARAKLRDLMANRETNVYTIE' A
#
# COMPACT_ATOMS: atom_id res chain seq x y z
N MET A 1 16.27 -9.87 1.17
CA MET A 1 15.36 -8.76 1.49
C MET A 1 14.15 -9.41 2.17
N LEU A 2 13.78 -8.94 3.35
CA LEU A 2 12.69 -9.36 4.27
C LEU A 2 12.00 -10.74 4.05
N ASP A 3 12.71 -11.82 4.36
CA ASP A 3 12.19 -13.21 4.35
C ASP A 3 10.89 -13.37 5.17
N TRP A 4 10.83 -12.74 6.35
CA TRP A 4 9.64 -12.79 7.19
C TRP A 4 8.45 -12.02 6.65
N ALA A 5 8.66 -10.94 5.89
CA ALA A 5 7.57 -10.07 5.44
C ALA A 5 6.83 -10.72 4.27
N ASP A 6 7.55 -11.42 3.40
CA ASP A 6 6.99 -12.18 2.28
C ASP A 6 6.01 -13.26 2.77
N GLU A 7 6.30 -13.90 3.91
CA GLU A 7 5.44 -14.93 4.52
C GLU A 7 4.49 -14.41 5.62
N PHE A 8 4.57 -13.12 5.97
CA PHE A 8 3.73 -12.55 7.02
C PHE A 8 2.24 -12.67 6.65
N PRO A 9 1.37 -13.18 7.54
CA PRO A 9 -0.05 -13.44 7.24
C PRO A 9 -0.91 -12.17 7.17
N GLY A 10 -0.32 -11.00 6.90
CA GLY A 10 -0.99 -9.73 6.64
C GLY A 10 -0.44 -9.06 5.38
N ALA A 11 -1.26 -8.26 4.70
CA ALA A 11 -0.82 -7.52 3.52
C ALA A 11 0.10 -6.35 3.92
N VAL A 12 1.29 -6.31 3.33
CA VAL A 12 2.28 -5.24 3.53
C VAL A 12 2.61 -4.60 2.19
N THR A 13 2.46 -3.28 2.12
CA THR A 13 2.85 -2.45 0.97
C THR A 13 3.73 -1.32 1.46
N VAL A 14 4.85 -1.08 0.80
CA VAL A 14 5.77 0.02 1.10
C VAL A 14 5.86 0.93 -0.12
N CYS A 15 5.80 2.25 0.09
CA CYS A 15 6.02 3.25 -0.93
C CYS A 15 7.11 4.25 -0.54
N ASP A 16 7.61 4.99 -1.53
CA ASP A 16 8.46 6.15 -1.28
C ASP A 16 7.64 7.39 -0.84
N ARG A 17 8.33 8.53 -0.72
CA ARG A 17 7.71 9.79 -0.28
C ARG A 17 6.76 10.40 -1.30
N GLU A 18 6.85 10.00 -2.56
CA GLU A 18 5.98 10.44 -3.65
C GLU A 18 4.79 9.48 -3.83
N GLY A 19 4.76 8.38 -3.07
CA GLY A 19 3.71 7.38 -3.11
C GLY A 19 3.93 6.32 -4.17
N ILE A 20 5.13 6.22 -4.75
CA ILE A 20 5.48 5.14 -5.67
C ILE A 20 5.72 3.87 -4.87
N VAL A 21 4.99 2.80 -5.20
CA VAL A 21 5.10 1.51 -4.52
C VAL A 21 6.48 0.91 -4.79
N LEU A 22 7.21 0.61 -3.73
CA LEU A 22 8.55 0.01 -3.79
C LEU A 22 8.52 -1.50 -3.53
N TYR A 23 7.54 -1.96 -2.76
CA TYR A 23 7.45 -3.36 -2.33
C TYR A 23 6.02 -3.74 -1.96
N MET A 24 5.66 -4.97 -2.27
CA MET A 24 4.45 -5.66 -1.83
C MET A 24 4.83 -7.08 -1.43
N ASN A 25 4.37 -7.54 -0.27
CA ASN A 25 4.57 -8.93 0.12
C ASN A 25 3.62 -9.88 -0.62
N ASN A 26 3.83 -11.20 -0.48
CA ASN A 26 2.98 -12.20 -1.16
C ASN A 26 1.51 -12.01 -0.84
N LYS A 27 1.18 -11.71 0.42
CA LYS A 27 -0.21 -11.51 0.83
C LYS A 27 -0.84 -10.28 0.18
N ALA A 28 -0.12 -9.16 0.08
CA ALA A 28 -0.58 -7.96 -0.61
C ALA A 28 -0.75 -8.22 -2.11
N ALA A 29 0.22 -8.86 -2.76
CA ALA A 29 0.15 -9.19 -4.18
C ALA A 29 -1.07 -10.07 -4.50
N GLU A 30 -1.35 -11.09 -3.67
CA GLU A 30 -2.54 -11.93 -3.79
C GLU A 30 -3.84 -11.13 -3.57
N THR A 31 -3.91 -10.35 -2.49
CA THR A 31 -5.08 -9.53 -2.12
C THR A 31 -5.46 -8.58 -3.25
N PHE A 32 -4.46 -8.03 -3.94
CA PHE A 32 -4.65 -7.07 -5.03
C PHE A 32 -4.48 -7.69 -6.44
N ALA A 33 -4.52 -9.01 -6.58
CA ALA A 33 -4.29 -9.69 -7.86
C ALA A 33 -5.21 -9.21 -8.99
N LYS A 34 -6.48 -8.89 -8.68
CA LYS A 34 -7.45 -8.35 -9.64
C LYS A 34 -7.03 -6.99 -10.25
N TRP A 35 -6.16 -6.25 -9.58
CA TRP A 35 -5.69 -4.93 -9.98
C TRP A 35 -4.21 -4.91 -10.39
N GLY A 36 -3.61 -6.08 -10.63
CA GLY A 36 -2.23 -6.23 -11.10
C GLY A 36 -1.27 -6.88 -10.09
N GLY A 37 -1.68 -7.03 -8.82
CA GLY A 37 -0.86 -7.70 -7.80
C GLY A 37 0.56 -7.12 -7.73
N ALA A 38 1.58 -7.96 -7.91
CA ALA A 38 2.99 -7.55 -7.89
C ALA A 38 3.36 -6.51 -8.96
N GLU A 39 2.61 -6.39 -10.06
CA GLU A 39 2.84 -5.39 -11.11
C GLU A 39 2.51 -3.95 -10.66
N LEU A 40 1.91 -3.79 -9.49
CA LEU A 40 1.69 -2.49 -8.86
C LEU A 40 2.99 -1.88 -8.30
N VAL A 41 4.05 -2.66 -8.14
CA VAL A 41 5.38 -2.12 -7.81
C VAL A 41 5.84 -1.17 -8.93
N GLY A 42 6.22 0.04 -8.57
CA GLY A 42 6.53 1.14 -9.49
C GLY A 42 5.33 1.99 -9.92
N LYS A 43 4.11 1.67 -9.46
CA LYS A 43 2.90 2.50 -9.68
C LYS A 43 2.65 3.43 -8.49
N SER A 44 1.85 4.46 -8.68
CA SER A 44 1.48 5.40 -7.62
C SER A 44 0.31 4.87 -6.78
N LEU A 45 0.44 4.91 -5.46
CA LEU A 45 -0.67 4.64 -4.53
C LEU A 45 -1.84 5.62 -4.73
N MET A 46 -1.59 6.80 -5.26
CA MET A 46 -2.64 7.80 -5.49
C MET A 46 -3.64 7.34 -6.54
N ASP A 47 -3.24 6.46 -7.46
CA ASP A 47 -4.11 5.92 -8.50
C ASP A 47 -5.04 4.81 -7.97
N CYS A 48 -4.72 4.25 -6.79
CA CYS A 48 -5.48 3.16 -6.18
C CYS A 48 -6.71 3.63 -5.40
N HIS A 49 -6.88 4.94 -5.20
CA HIS A 49 -7.88 5.49 -4.28
C HIS A 49 -8.82 6.49 -4.97
N PRO A 50 -10.14 6.35 -4.84
CA PRO A 50 -11.09 7.42 -5.19
C PRO A 50 -11.09 8.52 -4.13
N GLU A 51 -11.74 9.65 -4.44
CA GLU A 51 -12.07 10.62 -3.38
C GLU A 51 -13.19 10.09 -2.48
N PRO A 52 -13.17 10.36 -1.17
CA PRO A 52 -12.23 11.23 -0.44
C PRO A 52 -10.95 10.52 0.07
N ALA A 53 -10.82 9.21 -0.15
CA ALA A 53 -9.70 8.42 0.38
C ALA A 53 -8.34 8.91 -0.14
N ARG A 54 -8.29 9.35 -1.39
CA ARG A 54 -7.08 9.89 -2.01
C ARG A 54 -6.63 11.21 -1.38
N ALA A 55 -7.54 12.15 -1.12
CA ALA A 55 -7.20 13.36 -0.36
C ALA A 55 -6.68 13.02 1.04
N LYS A 56 -7.37 12.13 1.76
CA LYS A 56 -6.91 11.66 3.07
C LYS A 56 -5.49 11.08 3.01
N LEU A 57 -5.19 10.24 2.02
CA LEU A 57 -3.85 9.67 1.86
C LEU A 57 -2.78 10.75 1.64
N ARG A 58 -3.05 11.73 0.77
CA ARG A 58 -2.12 12.86 0.54
C ARG A 58 -1.82 13.60 1.83
N ASP A 59 -2.84 13.92 2.61
CA ASP A 59 -2.68 14.68 3.86
C ASP A 59 -1.87 13.87 4.89
N LEU A 60 -2.19 12.58 5.05
CA LEU A 60 -1.43 11.67 5.93
C LEU A 60 0.05 11.62 5.55
N MET A 61 0.36 11.52 4.26
CA MET A 61 1.74 11.46 3.78
C MET A 61 2.47 12.80 3.96
N ALA A 62 1.80 13.92 3.65
CA ALA A 62 2.37 15.25 3.79
C ALA A 62 2.71 15.57 5.27
N ASN A 63 1.81 15.21 6.18
CA ASN A 63 1.95 15.47 7.61
C ASN A 63 2.67 14.34 8.37
N ARG A 64 2.93 13.21 7.72
CA ARG A 64 3.53 11.99 8.32
C ARG A 64 2.71 11.46 9.49
N GLU A 65 1.39 11.43 9.31
CA GLU A 65 0.44 11.00 10.32
C GLU A 65 0.16 9.50 10.25
N THR A 66 -0.08 8.90 11.41
CA THR A 66 -0.45 7.50 11.54
C THR A 66 -1.96 7.33 11.40
N ASN A 67 -2.40 6.53 10.43
CA ASN A 67 -3.81 6.15 10.27
C ASN A 67 -3.99 4.66 10.58
N VAL A 68 -4.54 4.35 11.75
CA VAL A 68 -4.74 2.99 12.26
C VAL A 68 -6.18 2.84 12.75
N TYR A 69 -6.85 1.79 12.31
CA TYR A 69 -8.24 1.49 12.66
C TYR A 69 -8.49 -0.02 12.57
N THR A 70 -9.57 -0.47 13.19
CA THR A 70 -10.09 -1.84 13.06
C THR A 70 -11.44 -1.81 12.36
N ILE A 71 -11.83 -2.93 11.76
CA ILE A 71 -13.16 -3.16 11.18
C ILE A 71 -13.79 -4.36 11.90
N GLU A 72 -15.12 -4.39 11.98
CA GLU A 72 -15.91 -5.51 12.52
C GLU A 72 -16.61 -6.28 11.40
#